data_AF-A0A9X2ERG5-F1
#
_entry.id   AF-A0A9X2ERG5-F1
#
_cell.length_a   1.000
_cell.length_b   1.000
_cell.length_c   1.000
_cell.angle_alpha   90.00
_cell.angle_beta   90.00
_cell.angle_gamma   90.00
#
_symmetry.space_group_name_H-M   'P 1'
#
loop_
_entity.id
_entity.type
_entity.pdbx_description
1 polymer ?
#
loop_
_entity_poly.entity_id
_entity_poly.type
_entity_poly.pdbx_seq_one_letter_code
_entity_poly.pdbx_strand_id
1 'polypeptide(L)'
;MHKLAEVFALDIAAYAVMSNHYHIVLYIDTKSANKWSITEVITRWQKLFKASSLAQRYLQRDTLDHCEGEKLNEVVSLWRERLIDISWFMRCLNESILRTVLGGEIGRNQGRI
;
A
#
# COMPACT_ATOMS: atom_id res chain seq x y z
N MET A 1 -8.13 -8.71 -2.09
CA MET A 1 -8.15 -8.24 -0.69
C MET A 1 -6.90 -8.68 0.07
N HIS A 2 -6.58 -9.98 0.16
CA HIS A 2 -5.40 -10.48 0.89
C HIS A 2 -4.05 -9.86 0.49
N LYS A 3 -3.78 -9.68 -0.81
CA LYS A 3 -2.53 -9.04 -1.29
C LYS A 3 -2.30 -7.60 -0.80
N LEU A 4 -3.38 -6.87 -0.49
CA LEU A 4 -3.28 -5.50 0.03
C LEU A 4 -2.99 -5.52 1.54
N ALA A 5 -3.61 -6.45 2.26
CA ALA A 5 -3.36 -6.68 3.69
C ALA A 5 -1.89 -7.06 3.97
N GLU A 6 -1.24 -7.82 3.07
CA GLU A 6 0.18 -8.17 3.18
C GLU A 6 1.14 -6.97 3.11
N VAL A 7 0.73 -5.87 2.48
CA VAL A 7 1.56 -4.66 2.33
C VAL A 7 1.40 -3.74 3.53
N PHE A 8 0.17 -3.54 3.99
CA PHE A 8 -0.14 -2.75 5.17
C PHE A 8 0.16 -3.53 6.46
N ALA A 9 0.22 -2.84 7.60
CA ALA A 9 0.23 -3.51 8.92
C ALA A 9 -1.21 -3.74 9.37
N LEU A 10 -1.99 -4.40 8.51
CA LEU A 10 -3.42 -4.59 8.67
C LEU A 10 -3.77 -6.06 8.44
N ASP A 11 -4.44 -6.66 9.41
CA ASP A 11 -5.06 -7.97 9.28
C ASP A 11 -6.59 -7.84 9.14
N ILE A 12 -7.19 -8.70 8.35
CA ILE A 12 -8.64 -8.75 8.17
C ILE A 12 -9.19 -9.72 9.21
N ALA A 13 -9.77 -9.18 10.29
CA ALA A 13 -10.30 -9.98 11.38
C ALA A 13 -11.67 -10.61 11.02
N ALA A 14 -12.49 -9.89 10.25
CA ALA A 14 -13.74 -10.40 9.71
C ALA A 14 -14.15 -9.62 8.45
N TYR A 15 -14.90 -10.25 7.55
CA TYR A 15 -15.58 -9.57 6.47
C TYR A 15 -16.96 -10.20 6.23
N ALA A 16 -17.96 -9.37 5.95
CA ALA A 16 -19.31 -9.80 5.59
C ALA A 16 -19.75 -9.07 4.32
N VAL A 17 -20.30 -9.83 3.36
CA VAL A 17 -20.80 -9.29 2.10
C VAL A 17 -22.32 -9.50 2.08
N MET A 18 -23.05 -8.39 2.03
CA MET A 18 -24.49 -8.38 1.77
C MET A 18 -24.72 -7.79 0.38
N SER A 19 -25.90 -8.04 -0.18
CA SER A 19 -26.25 -7.72 -1.58
C SER A 19 -26.05 -6.25 -1.98
N ASN A 20 -25.92 -5.33 -1.01
CA ASN A 20 -25.75 -3.89 -1.24
C ASN A 20 -24.66 -3.20 -0.40
N HIS A 21 -23.95 -3.90 0.51
CA HIS A 21 -22.84 -3.32 1.27
C HIS A 21 -21.92 -4.40 1.82
N TYR A 22 -20.67 -4.02 2.11
CA TYR A 22 -19.69 -4.88 2.77
C TYR A 22 -19.35 -4.30 4.15
N HIS A 23 -19.26 -5.16 5.16
CA HIS A 23 -18.66 -4.84 6.45
C HIS A 23 -17.29 -5.48 6.52
N ILE A 24 -16.25 -4.71 6.85
CA ILE A 24 -14.89 -5.22 7.03
C ILE A 24 -14.43 -4.80 8.42
N VAL A 25 -13.98 -5.78 9.21
CA VAL A 25 -13.31 -5.55 10.50
C VAL A 25 -11.83 -5.71 10.27
N LEU A 26 -11.08 -4.62 10.47
CA LEU A 26 -9.64 -4.57 10.30
C LEU A 26 -8.96 -4.48 11.67
N TYR A 27 -7.86 -5.20 11.83
CA TYR A 27 -6.95 -5.10 12.96
C TYR A 27 -5.67 -4.40 12.51
N ILE A 28 -5.29 -3.31 13.19
CA ILE A 28 -4.05 -2.58 12.91
C ILE A 28 -2.95 -3.10 13.83
N ASP A 29 -1.91 -3.71 13.26
CA ASP A 29 -0.72 -4.10 14.01
C ASP A 29 0.32 -2.96 14.03
N THR A 30 -0.01 -1.92 14.79
CA THR A 30 0.91 -0.78 15.00
C THR A 30 2.22 -1.19 15.66
N LYS A 31 2.23 -2.29 16.44
CA LYS A 31 3.44 -2.81 17.09
C LYS A 31 4.44 -3.34 16.06
N SER A 32 3.97 -4.08 15.06
CA SER A 32 4.81 -4.55 13.98
C SER A 32 5.25 -3.40 13.07
N ALA A 33 4.35 -2.46 12.74
CA ALA A 33 4.69 -1.30 11.92
C ALA A 33 5.82 -0.45 12.51
N ASN A 34 5.82 -0.25 13.84
CA ASN A 34 6.84 0.51 14.54
C ASN A 34 8.21 -0.19 14.57
N LYS A 35 8.26 -1.51 14.39
CA LYS A 35 9.51 -2.29 14.32
C LYS A 35 10.11 -2.33 12.91
N TRP A 36 9.38 -1.89 11.89
CA TRP A 36 9.88 -1.92 10.53
C TRP A 36 11.06 -0.96 10.34
N SER A 37 12.12 -1.47 9.71
CA SER A 37 13.24 -0.64 9.27
C SER A 37 12.82 0.29 8.14
N ILE A 38 13.63 1.30 7.88
CA ILE A 38 13.45 2.23 6.75
C ILE A 38 13.33 1.44 5.44
N THR A 39 14.22 0.46 5.22
CA THR A 39 14.21 -0.44 4.07
C THR A 39 12.90 -1.22 3.94
N GLU A 40 12.37 -1.74 5.05
CA GLU A 40 11.11 -2.51 5.06
C GLU A 40 9.92 -1.61 4.67
N VAL A 41 9.84 -0.39 5.23
CA VAL A 41 8.80 0.58 4.89
C VAL A 41 8.86 0.97 3.41
N ILE A 42 10.05 1.26 2.88
CA ILE A 42 10.24 1.58 1.45
C ILE A 42 9.79 0.40 0.58
N THR A 43 10.23 -0.82 0.91
CA THR A 43 9.92 -2.03 0.13
C THR A 43 8.42 -2.32 0.11
N ARG A 44 7.73 -2.14 1.25
CA ARG A 44 6.27 -2.25 1.33
C ARG A 44 5.59 -1.17 0.50
N TRP A 45 6.00 0.08 0.66
CA TRP A 45 5.45 1.21 -0.11
C TRP A 45 5.58 1.01 -1.63
N GLN A 46 6.72 0.49 -2.09
CA GLN A 46 7.01 0.22 -3.51
C GLN A 46 6.05 -0.79 -4.17
N LYS A 47 5.41 -1.66 -3.39
CA LYS A 47 4.43 -2.63 -3.92
C LYS A 47 3.14 -1.97 -4.38
N LEU A 48 2.84 -0.77 -3.89
CA LEU A 48 1.60 -0.05 -4.16
C LEU A 48 1.83 1.24 -4.95
N PHE A 49 2.93 1.92 -4.68
CA PHE A 49 3.24 3.23 -5.24
C PHE A 49 4.67 3.28 -5.74
N LYS A 50 4.96 4.21 -6.65
CA LYS A 50 6.34 4.49 -7.05
C LYS A 50 7.08 5.14 -5.86
N ALA A 51 8.21 4.57 -5.47
CA ALA A 51 9.12 5.20 -4.52
C ALA A 51 9.82 6.41 -5.14
N SER A 52 10.21 7.37 -4.29
CA SER A 52 11.05 8.49 -4.70
C SER A 52 12.45 8.01 -5.12
N SER A 53 13.12 8.79 -5.98
CA SER A 53 14.52 8.54 -6.38
C SER A 53 15.46 8.48 -5.16
N LEU A 54 15.18 9.29 -4.14
CA LEU A 54 15.91 9.27 -2.86
C LEU A 54 15.79 7.91 -2.14
N ALA A 55 14.59 7.34 -2.07
CA ALA A 55 14.38 6.04 -1.46
C ALA A 55 15.01 4.90 -2.28
N GLN A 56 15.06 5.02 -3.61
CA GLN A 56 15.77 4.06 -4.45
C GLN A 56 17.29 4.10 -4.24
N ARG A 57 17.88 5.30 -4.16
CA ARG A 57 19.30 5.49 -3.82
C ARG A 57 19.63 4.87 -2.47
N TYR A 58 18.77 5.08 -1.46
CA TYR A 58 18.93 4.44 -0.16
C TYR A 58 18.96 2.90 -0.24
N LEU A 59 18.08 2.28 -1.03
CA LEU A 59 18.08 0.83 -1.23
C LEU A 59 19.33 0.32 -1.96
N GLN A 60 19.91 1.13 -2.84
CA GLN A 60 21.14 0.83 -3.56
C GLN A 60 22.41 1.00 -2.71
N ARG A 61 22.27 1.38 -1.43
CA ARG A 61 23.36 1.68 -0.50
C ARG A 61 24.25 2.84 -0.96
N ASP A 62 23.70 3.78 -1.72
CA ASP A 62 24.38 5.03 -2.01
C ASP A 62 24.62 5.83 -0.72
N THR A 63 25.71 6.58 -0.70
CA THR A 63 25.95 7.59 0.34
C THR A 63 24.93 8.71 0.19
N LEU A 64 24.11 8.88 1.22
CA LEU A 64 23.24 10.04 1.39
C LEU A 64 23.92 11.05 2.28
N ASP A 65 23.86 12.33 1.91
CA ASP A 65 24.26 13.41 2.80
C ASP A 65 23.28 13.55 3.98
N HIS A 66 23.68 14.25 5.04
CA HIS A 66 22.87 14.43 6.25
C HIS A 66 21.46 14.96 5.95
N CYS A 67 21.36 16.00 5.10
CA CYS A 67 20.07 16.58 4.70
C CYS A 67 19.21 15.58 3.89
N GLU A 68 19.83 14.78 3.03
CA GLU A 68 19.14 13.73 2.28
C GLU A 68 18.62 12.62 3.21
N GLY A 69 19.39 12.26 4.24
CA GLY A 69 19.01 11.30 5.27
C GLY A 69 17.83 11.76 6.12
N GLU A 70 17.83 13.02 6.57
CA GLU A 70 16.70 13.59 7.31
C GLU A 70 15.42 13.61 6.48
N LYS A 71 15.52 14.05 5.23
CA LYS A 71 14.37 14.09 4.32
C LYS A 71 13.83 12.70 4.02
N LEU A 72 14.70 11.70 3.90
CA LEU A 72 14.28 10.32 3.75
C LEU A 72 13.52 9.84 5.00
N ASN A 73 14.01 10.15 6.20
CA ASN A 73 13.34 9.76 7.45
C ASN A 73 11.95 10.38 7.60
N GLU A 74 11.78 11.66 7.21
CA GLU A 74 10.46 12.31 7.21
C GLU A 74 9.49 11.60 6.26
N VAL A 75 9.94 11.35 5.03
CA VAL A 75 9.13 10.68 4.00
C VAL A 75 8.76 9.26 4.43
N VAL A 76 9.71 8.53 5.01
CA VAL A 76 9.50 7.15 5.48
C VAL A 76 8.56 7.10 6.69
N SER A 77 8.64 8.07 7.60
CA SER A 77 7.71 8.18 8.72
C SER A 77 6.29 8.41 8.23
N LEU A 78 6.11 9.31 7.25
CA LEU A 78 4.82 9.55 6.60
C LEU A 78 4.30 8.29 5.88
N TRP A 79 5.16 7.53 5.22
CA TRP A 79 4.76 6.26 4.59
C TRP A 79 4.34 5.21 5.62
N ARG A 80 5.04 5.12 6.76
CA ARG A 80 4.66 4.22 7.85
C ARG A 80 3.28 4.56 8.40
N GLU A 81 3.01 5.85 8.65
CA GLU A 81 1.69 6.32 9.09
C GLU A 81 0.58 5.93 8.10
N ARG A 82 0.83 6.08 6.81
CA ARG A 82 -0.13 5.69 5.77
C ARG A 82 -0.34 4.18 5.70
N LEU A 83 0.70 3.38 5.93
CA LEU A 83 0.63 1.91 5.93
C LEU A 83 -0.08 1.31 7.16
N ILE A 84 -0.40 2.13 8.16
CA ILE A 84 -1.25 1.77 9.31
C ILE A 84 -2.64 2.42 9.26
N ASP A 85 -2.89 3.32 8.31
CA ASP A 85 -4.12 4.08 8.24
C ASP A 85 -5.23 3.34 7.46
N ILE A 86 -6.38 3.17 8.12
CA ILE A 86 -7.55 2.46 7.56
C ILE A 86 -8.10 3.18 6.32
N SER A 87 -8.13 4.52 6.32
CA SER A 87 -8.66 5.29 5.18
C SER A 87 -7.79 5.11 3.95
N TRP A 88 -6.46 5.06 4.12
CA TRP A 88 -5.51 4.75 3.06
C TRP A 88 -5.68 3.32 2.52
N PHE A 89 -5.89 2.35 3.41
CA PHE A 89 -6.20 0.99 3.00
C PHE A 89 -7.49 0.92 2.19
N MET A 90 -8.58 1.54 2.66
CA MET A 90 -9.86 1.55 1.97
C MET A 90 -9.78 2.28 0.62
N ARG A 91 -9.00 3.35 0.52
CA ARG A 91 -8.73 4.02 -0.76
C ARG A 91 -8.09 3.07 -1.77
N CYS A 92 -7.05 2.35 -1.37
CA CYS A 92 -6.36 1.38 -2.22
C CYS A 92 -7.27 0.20 -2.58
N LEU A 93 -8.08 -0.26 -1.62
CA LEU A 93 -9.05 -1.33 -1.82
C LEU A 93 -10.11 -0.92 -2.85
N ASN A 94 -10.69 0.27 -2.70
CA ASN A 94 -11.69 0.81 -3.63
C ASN A 94 -11.12 0.96 -5.05
N GLU A 95 -9.91 1.51 -5.18
CA GLU A 95 -9.24 1.61 -6.49
C GLU A 95 -9.02 0.22 -7.12
N SER A 96 -8.60 -0.77 -6.33
CA SER A 96 -8.41 -2.13 -6.82
C SER A 96 -9.71 -2.80 -7.28
N ILE A 97 -10.82 -2.55 -6.57
CA ILE A 97 -12.15 -3.02 -6.95
C ILE A 97 -12.61 -2.33 -8.23
N LEU A 98 -12.50 -0.99 -8.29
CA LEU A 98 -12.84 -0.21 -9.49
C LEU A 98 -12.05 -0.66 -10.72
N ARG A 99 -10.74 -0.91 -10.57
CA ARG A 99 -9.91 -1.44 -11.65
C ARG A 99 -10.35 -2.84 -12.09
N THR A 100 -10.83 -3.67 -11.17
CA THR A 100 -11.34 -5.02 -11.50
C THR A 100 -12.68 -4.93 -12.21
N VAL A 101 -13.58 -4.06 -11.75
CA VAL A 101 -14.92 -3.85 -12.33
C VAL A 101 -14.81 -3.21 -13.72
N LEU A 102 -14.05 -2.13 -13.86
CA LEU A 102 -13.82 -1.44 -15.14
C LEU A 102 -12.92 -2.25 -16.09
N GLY A 103 -11.98 -3.04 -15.54
CA GLY A 103 -11.15 -3.96 -16.31
C GLY A 103 -11.89 -5.22 -16.79
N GLY A 104 -13.07 -5.51 -16.24
CA GLY A 104 -13.95 -6.60 -16.66
C GLY A 104 -14.76 -6.30 -17.93
N GLU A 105 -14.83 -5.04 -18.36
CA GLU A 105 -15.56 -4.64 -19.58
C GLU A 105 -14.66 -4.42 -20.80
N ILE A 106 -13.32 -4.45 -20.67
CA ILE A 106 -12.38 -4.32 -21.80
C ILE A 106 -11.84 -5.70 -22.20
N GLY A 107 -12.75 -6.64 -22.41
CA GLY A 107 -12.45 -8.03 -22.78
C GLY A 107 -13.45 -8.69 -23.73
N ARG A 108 -14.38 -7.94 -24.33
CA ARG A 108 -15.28 -8.41 -25.40
C ARG A 108 -15.45 -7.36 -26.50
N ASN A 109 -14.35 -6.95 -27.14
CA ASN A 109 -14.39 -6.69 -28.58
C ASN A 109 -12.98 -6.58 -29.16
N GLN A 110 -12.43 -7.71 -29.59
CA GLN A 110 -11.45 -7.74 -30.68
C GLN A 110 -12.05 -8.55 -31.83
N GLY A 111 -12.64 -7.84 -32.80
CA GLY A 111 -12.52 -8.13 -34.23
C GLY A 111 -13.43 -9.18 -34.90
N ARG A 112 -14.00 -8.76 -36.04
CA ARG A 112 -14.69 -9.52 -37.11
C ARG A 112 -16.09 -10.01 -36.74
N ILE A 113 -17.15 -9.67 -37.48
CA ILE A 113 -17.33 -9.55 -38.95
C ILE A 113 -18.23 -8.34 -39.25
#